data_AF-A0AAJ5MJ35-F1
#
_entry.id   AF-A0AAJ5MJ35-F1
#
_cell.length_a   1.000
_cell.length_b   1.000
_cell.length_c   1.000
_cell.angle_alpha   90.00
_cell.angle_beta   90.00
_cell.angle_gamma   90.00
#
_symmetry.space_group_name_H-M   'P 1'
#
loop_
_entity.id
_entity.type
_entity.pdbx_description
1 polymer ?
#
loop_
_entity_poly.entity_id
_entity_poly.type
_entity_poly.pdbx_seq_one_letter_code
_entity_poly.pdbx_strand_id
1 'polypeptide(L)' 'MKKIVPDPPRLAPFIAIRPTLTREEAMTAAVEVATAISDVLDIYFKTEPGEVQDRLFTASDYLGQLACALLEHKPQVQP' A
#
# COMPACT_ATOMS: atom_id res chain seq x y z
N MET A 1 -30.53 -17.03 -1.41
CA MET A 1 -29.07 -17.25 -1.45
C MET A 1 -28.40 -16.07 -0.77
N LYS A 2 -27.72 -16.28 0.37
CA LYS A 2 -26.96 -15.19 1.03
C LYS A 2 -25.75 -14.90 0.14
N LYS A 3 -25.67 -13.70 -0.45
CA LYS A 3 -24.47 -13.26 -1.16
C LYS A 3 -23.32 -13.29 -0.15
N ILE A 4 -22.33 -14.15 -0.36
CA ILE A 4 -21.07 -14.07 0.35
C ILE A 4 -20.43 -12.78 -0.16
N VAL A 5 -20.53 -11.72 0.63
CA VAL A 5 -19.78 -10.49 0.39
C VAL A 5 -18.34 -10.83 0.78
N PRO A 6 -17.36 -10.75 -0.15
CA PRO A 6 -15.96 -10.90 0.21
C PRO A 6 -15.65 -9.88 1.31
N ASP A 7 -15.02 -10.34 2.39
CA ASP A 7 -14.57 -9.43 3.44
C ASP A 7 -13.64 -8.40 2.77
N PRO A 8 -13.90 -7.08 2.89
CA PRO A 8 -13.08 -6.09 2.22
C PRO A 8 -11.63 -6.22 2.70
N PRO A 9 -10.65 -6.02 1.81
CA PRO A 9 -9.25 -6.07 2.18
C PRO A 9 -9.03 -5.10 3.34
N ARG A 10 -8.63 -5.63 4.50
CA ARG A 10 -8.28 -4.82 5.67
C ARG A 10 -6.84 -4.40 5.49
N LEU A 11 -6.58 -3.10 5.60
CA LEU A 11 -5.23 -2.58 5.70
C LEU A 11 -4.50 -3.29 6.85
N ALA A 12 -3.23 -3.63 6.64
CA ALA A 12 -2.43 -4.21 7.70
C ALA A 12 -2.51 -3.36 8.99
N PRO A 13 -2.72 -3.99 10.16
CA PRO A 13 -2.97 -3.28 11.41
C PRO A 13 -1.80 -2.42 11.90
N PHE A 14 -0.62 -2.55 11.28
CA PHE A 14 0.57 -1.76 11.59
C PHE A 14 0.74 -0.52 10.68
N ILE A 15 -0.07 -0.34 9.64
CA ILE A 15 -0.01 0.85 8.78
C ILE A 15 -0.90 1.93 9.41
N ALA A 16 -0.27 2.92 10.04
CA ALA A 16 -0.94 4.09 10.60
C ALA A 16 -0.51 5.36 9.86
N ILE A 17 -1.47 6.05 9.26
CA ILE A 17 -1.24 7.35 8.61
C ILE A 17 -1.47 8.44 9.64
N ARG A 18 -0.57 9.44 9.66
CA ARG A 18 -0.70 10.59 10.56
C ARG A 18 -2.04 11.30 10.28
N PRO A 19 -2.90 11.53 11.28
CA PRO A 19 -4.22 12.14 11.07
C PRO A 19 -4.17 13.55 10.46
N THR A 20 -3.06 14.25 10.68
CA THR A 20 -2.78 15.60 10.20
C THR A 20 -2.28 15.66 8.76
N LEU A 21 -1.97 14.51 8.14
CA LEU A 21 -1.58 14.47 6.74
C LEU A 21 -2.74 15.00 5.90
N THR A 22 -2.48 15.99 5.05
CA THR A 22 -3.53 16.51 4.18
C THR A 22 -3.84 15.49 3.08
N ARG A 23 -5.02 15.63 2.45
CA ARG A 23 -5.39 14.75 1.33
C ARG A 23 -4.42 14.87 0.15
N GLU A 24 -3.95 16.08 -0.12
CA GLU A 24 -3.00 16.34 -1.20
C GLU A 24 -1.65 15.68 -0.93
N GLU A 25 -1.10 15.84 0.28
CA GLU A 25 0.14 15.16 0.68
C GLU A 25 -0.02 13.63 0.64
N ALA A 26 -1.17 13.10 1.08
CA ALA A 26 -1.45 11.67 1.01
C ALA A 26 -1.51 11.16 -0.45
N MET A 27 -2.09 11.93 -1.37
CA MET A 27 -2.12 11.60 -2.79
C MET A 27 -0.71 11.64 -3.41
N THR A 28 0.09 12.65 -3.10
CA THR A 28 1.49 12.74 -3.54
C THR A 28 2.29 11.55 -3.05
N ALA A 29 2.18 11.21 -1.77
CA ALA A 29 2.83 10.04 -1.19
C ALA A 29 2.34 8.74 -1.84
N ALA A 30 1.05 8.61 -2.19
CA ALA A 30 0.53 7.43 -2.87
C ALA A 30 1.16 7.25 -4.27
N VAL A 31 1.39 8.34 -5.00
CA VAL A 31 2.08 8.32 -6.30
C VAL A 31 3.54 7.88 -6.12
N GLU A 32 4.25 8.43 -5.14
CA GLU A 32 5.64 8.03 -4.82
C GLU A 32 5.73 6.55 -4.46
N VAL A 33 4.79 6.05 -3.64
CA VAL A 33 4.71 4.63 -3.29
C VAL A 33 4.43 3.77 -4.53
N ALA A 34 3.56 4.21 -5.45
CA ALA A 34 3.32 3.49 -6.70
C ALA A 34 4.55 3.41 -7.61
N THR A 35 5.37 4.48 -7.65
CA THR A 35 6.67 4.46 -8.33
C THR A 35 7.61 3.45 -7.67
N ALA A 36 7.72 3.47 -6.33
CA ALA A 36 8.56 2.51 -5.60
C ALA A 36 8.12 1.05 -5.82
N ILE A 37 6.81 0.78 -5.89
CA ILE A 37 6.29 -0.55 -6.25
C ILE A 37 6.80 -0.97 -7.63
N SER A 38 6.75 -0.06 -8.60
CA SER A 38 7.22 -0.34 -9.97
C SER A 38 8.69 -0.71 -10.00
N ASP A 39 9.54 0.03 -9.25
CA ASP A 39 10.97 -0.24 -9.15
C ASP A 39 11.25 -1.61 -8.48
N VAL A 40 10.54 -1.92 -7.40
CA VAL A 40 10.67 -3.22 -6.71
C VAL A 40 10.24 -4.37 -7.63
N LEU A 41 9.15 -4.20 -8.38
CA LEU A 41 8.66 -5.22 -9.32
C LEU A 41 9.62 -5.42 -10.50
N ASP A 42 10.24 -4.36 -11.03
CA ASP A 42 11.26 -4.47 -12.07
C ASP A 42 12.47 -5.31 -11.59
N ILE A 43 12.89 -5.14 -10.33
CA ILE A 43 13.94 -5.96 -9.71
C ILE A 43 13.45 -7.40 -9.49
N TYR A 44 12.23 -7.58 -8.98
CA TYR A 44 11.61 -8.89 -8.74
C TYR A 44 11.62 -9.76 -10.00
N PHE A 45 11.23 -9.20 -11.14
CA PHE A 45 11.17 -9.94 -12.42
C PHE A 45 12.54 -10.31 -12.98
N LYS A 46 13.62 -9.66 -12.53
CA LYS A 46 15.01 -9.95 -12.92
C LYS A 46 15.75 -10.84 -11.92
N THR A 47 15.15 -11.09 -10.76
CA THR A 47 15.75 -11.87 -9.68
C THR A 47 15.44 -13.35 -9.86
N GLU A 48 16.44 -14.21 -9.65
CA GLU A 48 16.23 -15.66 -9.67
C GLU A 48 15.26 -16.11 -8.56
N PRO A 49 14.45 -17.16 -8.80
CA PRO A 49 13.54 -17.68 -7.79
C PRO A 49 14.24 -18.08 -6.50
N GLY A 50 13.66 -17.67 -5.37
CA GLY A 50 14.16 -17.96 -4.04
C GLY A 50 13.85 -16.86 -3.04
N GLU A 51 14.50 -16.93 -1.88
CA GLU A 51 14.17 -16.09 -0.73
C GLU A 51 14.25 -14.57 -1.02
N VAL A 52 15.19 -14.14 -1.87
CA VAL A 52 15.31 -12.73 -2.24
C VAL A 52 14.11 -12.28 -3.09
N GLN A 53 13.70 -13.10 -4.06
CA GLN A 53 12.53 -12.83 -4.89
C GLN A 53 11.24 -12.80 -4.03
N ASP A 54 11.09 -13.73 -3.08
CA ASP A 54 9.94 -13.76 -2.16
C ASP A 54 9.88 -12.51 -1.27
N ARG A 55 11.03 -12.03 -0.79
CA ARG A 55 11.12 -10.77 -0.02
C ARG A 55 10.74 -9.56 -0.86
N LEU A 56 11.13 -9.51 -2.14
CA LEU A 56 10.75 -8.43 -3.05
C LEU A 56 9.24 -8.42 -3.31
N PHE A 57 8.62 -9.60 -3.48
CA PHE A 57 7.17 -9.73 -3.59
C PHE A 57 6.45 -9.27 -2.31
N THR A 58 6.95 -9.68 -1.15
CA THR A 58 6.39 -9.26 0.14
C THR A 58 6.52 -7.74 0.34
N ALA A 59 7.65 -7.15 -0.06
CA ALA A 59 7.85 -5.72 -0.01
C ALA A 59 6.88 -4.96 -0.92
N SER A 60 6.65 -5.44 -2.15
CA SER A 60 5.70 -4.81 -3.07
C SER A 60 4.26 -4.91 -2.56
N ASP A 61 3.87 -6.01 -1.91
CA ASP A 61 2.57 -6.14 -1.26
C ASP A 61 2.37 -5.11 -0.12
N TYR A 62 3.36 -4.96 0.76
CA TYR A 62 3.29 -3.96 1.83
C TYR A 62 3.22 -2.53 1.32
N LEU A 63 3.97 -2.21 0.27
CA LEU A 63 3.87 -0.91 -0.41
C LEU A 63 2.49 -0.72 -1.03
N GLY A 64 1.91 -1.77 -1.63
CA GLY A 64 0.54 -1.73 -2.16
C GLY A 64 -0.50 -1.40 -1.08
N GLN A 65 -0.39 -2.05 0.09
CA GLN A 65 -1.26 -1.77 1.23
C GLN A 65 -1.09 -0.32 1.73
N LEU A 66 0.15 0.19 1.76
CA LEU A 66 0.40 1.59 2.12
C LEU A 66 -0.22 2.56 1.11
N ALA A 67 -0.09 2.30 -0.20
CA ALA A 67 -0.72 3.11 -1.24
C ALA A 67 -2.24 3.13 -1.09
N CYS A 68 -2.88 1.98 -0.82
CA CYS A 68 -4.30 1.91 -0.52
C CYS A 68 -4.68 2.75 0.70
N ALA A 69 -3.93 2.63 1.79
CA ALA A 69 -4.16 3.42 3.00
C ALA A 69 -4.09 4.93 2.72
N LEU A 70 -3.09 5.37 1.95
CA LEU A 70 -2.88 6.77 1.58
C LEU A 70 -4.03 7.30 0.71
N LEU A 71 -4.53 6.49 -0.23
CA LEU A 71 -5.67 6.85 -1.08
C LEU A 71 -6.99 6.93 -0.31
N GLU A 72 -7.16 6.09 0.71
CA GLU A 72 -8.34 6.06 1.57
C GLU A 72 -8.28 7.09 2.72
N HIS A 73 -7.15 7.78 2.88
CA HIS A 73 -6.92 8.71 3.98
C HIS A 73 -7.92 9.86 3.98
N LYS A 74 -8.59 10.04 5.12
CA LYS A 74 -9.49 11.15 5.40
C LYS A 74 -8.87 11.98 6.52
N PRO A 75 -8.32 13.17 6.22
CA PRO A 75 -7.74 14.04 7.24
C PRO A 75 -8.76 14.31 8.34
N GLN A 76 -8.33 14.25 9.60
CA GLN A 76 -9.19 14.69 10.69
C GLN A 76 -9.27 16.22 10.64
N VAL A 77 -10.45 16.74 10.34
CA VAL A 77 -10.75 18.16 10.51
C VAL A 77 -10.85 18.39 12.02
N GLN A 78 -9.84 19.04 12.62
CA GLN A 78 -9.96 19.49 14.00
C GLN A 78 -11.11 20.51 14.07
N PRO A 79 -12.06 20.37 15.02
CA PRO A 79 -13.18 21.29 15.20
C PRO A 79 -12.74 22.67 15.69
#